data_AF-A0AAV0XWJ0-F1
#
_entry.id   AF-A0AAV0XWJ0-F1
#
_cell.length_a   1.000
_cell.length_b   1.000
_cell.length_c   1.000
_cell.angle_alpha   90.00
_cell.angle_beta   90.00
_cell.angle_gamma   90.00
#
_symmetry.space_group_name_H-M   'P 1'
#
loop_
_entity.id
_entity.type
_entity.pdbx_description
1 polymer ?
#
loop_
_entity_poly.entity_id
_entity_poly.type
_entity_poly.pdbx_seq_one_letter_code
_entity_poly.pdbx_strand_id
1 'polypeptide(L)' 'MDTWTVSKLEEWQMPEHVIVKCKEEGIDKSAFLTLTESMIKELVPMMGLRSKLYNKHVELKIQCENIHDNNLEAV' A
#
# COMPACT_ATOMS: atom_id res chain seq x y z
N MET A 1 -5.98 9.18 7.26
CA MET A 1 -4.69 8.85 6.64
C MET A 1 -3.56 9.43 7.46
N ASP A 2 -2.53 8.63 7.71
CA ASP A 2 -1.34 8.98 8.47
C ASP A 2 -0.17 9.39 7.56
N THR A 3 0.90 9.94 8.16
CA THR A 3 2.08 10.40 7.42
C THR A 3 2.79 9.27 6.70
N TRP A 4 2.81 8.08 7.28
CA TRP A 4 3.44 6.91 6.68
C TRP A 4 2.79 6.53 5.34
N THR A 5 1.45 6.51 5.26
CA THR A 5 0.73 6.16 4.03
C THR A 5 0.95 7.20 2.95
N VAL A 6 0.94 8.49 3.31
CA VAL A 6 1.27 9.59 2.38
C VAL A 6 2.67 9.41 1.80
N SER A 7 3.68 9.27 2.66
CA SER A 7 5.07 9.14 2.22
C SER A 7 5.28 7.92 1.33
N LYS A 8 4.59 6.80 1.59
CA LYS A 8 4.69 5.62 0.72
C LYS A 8 4.07 5.84 -0.66
N LEU A 9 2.91 6.49 -0.73
CA LEU A 9 2.27 6.81 -2.00
C LEU A 9 3.10 7.82 -2.81
N GLU A 10 3.70 8.81 -2.15
CA GLU A 10 4.62 9.79 -2.76
C GLU A 10 5.91 9.12 -3.27
N GLU A 11 6.53 8.25 -2.46
CA GLU A 11 7.71 7.46 -2.84
C GLU A 11 7.44 6.62 -4.10
N TRP A 12 6.24 6.06 -4.21
CA TRP A 12 5.81 5.29 -5.38
C TRP A 12 5.33 6.15 -6.55
N GLN A 13 5.43 7.48 -6.43
CA GLN A 13 5.01 8.45 -7.44
C GLN A 13 3.54 8.24 -7.85
N MET A 14 2.69 7.91 -6.89
CA MET A 14 1.26 7.78 -7.14
C MET A 14 0.65 9.14 -7.45
N PRO A 15 -0.24 9.23 -8.45
CA PRO A 15 -0.93 10.48 -8.77
C PRO A 15 -1.71 11.03 -7.59
N GLU A 16 -1.83 12.36 -7.52
CA GLU A 16 -2.52 13.06 -6.44
C GLU A 16 -3.94 12.55 -6.20
N HIS A 17 -4.69 12.22 -7.25
CA HIS A 17 -6.05 11.69 -7.10
C HIS A 17 -6.12 10.36 -6.33
N VAL A 18 -5.07 9.53 -6.38
CA VAL A 18 -4.98 8.29 -5.58
C VAL A 18 -4.72 8.62 -4.12
N ILE A 19 -3.83 9.57 -3.86
CA ILE A 19 -3.52 10.04 -2.49
C ILE A 19 -4.76 10.65 -1.85
N VAL A 20 -5.49 11.50 -2.59
CA VAL A 20 -6.76 12.08 -2.15
C VAL A 20 -7.78 10.97 -1.87
N LYS A 21 -7.92 9.99 -2.76
CA LYS A 21 -8.87 8.89 -2.55
C LYS A 21 -8.53 8.06 -1.30
N CYS A 22 -7.27 7.74 -1.07
CA CYS A 22 -6.83 7.09 0.18
C CYS A 22 -7.11 7.94 1.42
N LYS A 23 -6.99 9.27 1.31
CA LYS A 23 -7.34 10.21 2.38
C LYS A 23 -8.84 10.17 2.71
N GLU A 24 -9.68 10.24 1.69
CA GLU A 24 -11.15 10.23 1.79
C GLU A 24 -11.66 8.93 2.40
N GLU A 25 -11.10 7.79 1.99
CA GLU A 25 -11.43 6.47 2.52
C GLU A 25 -10.79 6.19 3.90
N GLY A 26 -10.10 7.17 4.48
CA GLY A 26 -9.53 7.05 5.82
C GLY A 26 -8.37 6.04 5.93
N ILE A 27 -7.71 5.69 4.83
CA ILE A 27 -6.67 4.66 4.80
C ILE A 27 -5.44 5.15 5.56
N ASP A 28 -5.17 4.55 6.71
CA ASP A 28 -3.93 4.70 7.48
C ASP A 28 -2.97 3.53 7.20
N LYS A 29 -1.79 3.51 7.83
CA LYS A 29 -0.79 2.45 7.63
C LYS A 29 -1.36 1.05 7.85
N SER A 30 -2.18 0.86 8.89
CA SER A 30 -2.73 -0.45 9.23
C SER A 30 -3.69 -0.91 8.13
N ALA A 31 -4.64 -0.05 7.76
CA ALA A 31 -5.57 -0.32 6.67
C ALA A 31 -4.84 -0.56 5.35
N PHE A 32 -3.85 0.28 5.04
CA PHE A 32 -3.03 0.20 3.84
C PHE A 32 -2.36 -1.16 3.70
N LEU A 33 -1.68 -1.64 4.75
CA LEU A 33 -1.01 -2.94 4.73
C LEU A 33 -1.96 -4.12 4.56
N THR A 34 -3.24 -3.98 4.93
CA THR A 34 -4.26 -5.03 4.80
C THR A 34 -5.09 -4.96 3.52
N LEU A 35 -4.88 -3.97 2.65
CA LEU A 35 -5.67 -3.84 1.41
C LEU A 35 -5.65 -5.14 0.58
N THR A 36 -6.80 -5.50 0.04
CA THR A 36 -6.95 -6.60 -0.92
C THR A 36 -6.92 -6.07 -2.35
N GLU A 37 -6.78 -6.97 -3.33
CA GLU A 37 -6.90 -6.59 -4.74
C GLU A 37 -8.25 -5.94 -5.06
N SER A 38 -9.34 -6.43 -4.44
CA SER A 38 -10.68 -5.86 -4.63
C SER A 38 -10.79 -4.43 -4.07
N MET A 39 -10.23 -4.16 -2.89
CA MET A 39 -10.19 -2.81 -2.31
C MET A 39 -9.32 -1.87 -3.16
N ILE A 40 -8.17 -2.34 -3.64
CA ILE A 40 -7.32 -1.56 -4.55
C ILE A 40 -8.04 -1.26 -5.88
N LYS A 41 -8.89 -2.17 -6.35
CA LYS A 41 -9.75 -1.95 -7.53
C LYS A 41 -10.79 -0.85 -7.30
N GLU A 42 -11.33 -0.72 -6.10
CA GLU A 42 -12.26 0.34 -5.73
C GLU A 42 -11.55 1.70 -5.60
N LEU A 43 -10.33 1.71 -5.04
CA LEU A 43 -9.50 2.92 -4.92
C LEU A 43 -9.00 3.44 -6.27
N VAL A 44 -8.58 2.53 -7.15
CA VAL A 44 -7.96 2.85 -8.43
C VAL A 44 -8.62 2.04 -9.55
N PRO A 45 -9.69 2.57 -10.19
CA PRO A 45 -10.41 1.83 -11.23
C PRO A 45 -9.59 1.70 -12.53
N MET A 46 -8.67 2.63 -12.80
CA MET A 46 -7.85 2.65 -14.02
C MET A 46 -6.82 1.51 -14.01
N MET A 47 -6.96 0.56 -14.94
CA MET A 47 -6.20 -0.71 -14.93
C MET A 47 -4.67 -0.52 -14.89
N GLY A 48 -4.12 0.40 -15.68
CA GLY A 48 -2.67 0.63 -15.74
C GLY A 48 -2.10 1.15 -14.42
N LEU A 49 -2.79 2.11 -13.79
CA LEU A 49 -2.36 2.67 -12.51
C LEU A 49 -2.60 1.66 -11.36
N ARG A 50 -3.72 0.94 -11.41
CA ARG A 50 -4.05 -0.12 -10.46
C ARG A 50 -2.96 -1.19 -10.44
N SER A 51 -2.52 -1.63 -11.61
CA SER A 51 -1.47 -2.63 -11.73
C SER A 51 -0.16 -2.18 -11.07
N LYS A 52 0.24 -0.91 -11.27
CA LYS A 52 1.42 -0.33 -10.61
C LYS A 52 1.29 -0.30 -9.08
N LEU A 53 0.15 0.19 -8.58
CA LEU A 53 -0.10 0.26 -7.14
C LEU A 53 -0.13 -1.15 -6.51
N TYR A 54 -0.83 -2.09 -7.14
CA TYR A 54 -0.94 -3.46 -6.66
C TYR A 54 0.42 -4.16 -6.58
N ASN A 55 1.26 -4.04 -7.62
CA ASN A 55 2.60 -4.64 -7.58
C ASN A 55 3.45 -4.08 -6.43
N LYS A 56 3.45 -2.76 -6.22
CA LYS A 56 4.14 -2.13 -5.09
C LYS A 56 3.59 -2.56 -3.74
N HIS A 57 2.28 -2.74 -3.66
CA HIS A 57 1.62 -3.22 -2.45
C HIS A 57 2.01 -4.66 -2.10
N VAL A 58 2.07 -5.55 -3.10
CA VAL A 58 2.52 -6.93 -2.93
C VAL A 58 4.00 -7.00 -2.54
N GLU A 59 4.86 -6.24 -3.22
CA GLU A 59 6.29 -6.12 -2.86
C GLU A 59 6.47 -5.72 -1.38
N LEU A 60 5.70 -4.74 -0.92
CA LEU A 60 5.72 -4.27 0.45
C LEU A 60 5.26 -5.34 1.45
N LYS A 61 4.19 -6.08 1.15
CA LYS A 61 3.71 -7.17 2.01
C LYS A 61 4.77 -8.26 2.20
N ILE A 62 5.39 -8.68 1.10
CA ILE A 62 6.47 -9.68 1.12
C ILE A 62 7.64 -9.17 1.98
N GLN A 63 8.00 -7.88 1.89
CA GLN A 63 9.04 -7.31 2.75
C GLN A 63 8.66 -7.33 4.24
N CYS A 64 7.41 -7.03 4.57
CA CYS A 64 6.93 -7.10 5.95
C CYS A 64 6.92 -8.53 6.51
N GLU A 65 6.58 -9.52 5.68
CA GLU A 65 6.59 -10.95 6.05
C GLU A 65 8.03 -11.47 6.23
N ASN A 66 8.94 -11.16 5.31
CA ASN A 66 10.34 -11.58 5.40
C ASN A 66 11.11 -10.97 6.58
N ILE A 67 10.70 -9.81 7.09
CA ILE A 67 11.26 -9.23 8.32
C ILE A 67 10.81 -10.04 9.56
N HIS A 68 9.66 -10.72 9.49
CA HIS A 68 9.19 -11.56 10.59
C HIS A 68 10.03 -12.84 10.73
N ASP A 69 10.43 -13.44 9.61
CA ASP A 69 11.18 -14.71 9.60
C ASP A 69 12.65 -14.54 10.05
N ASN A 70 13.31 -13.44 9.67
CA ASN A 70 14.71 -13.20 10.06
C ASN A 70 14.92 -12.89 11.56
N ASN A 71 13.85 -12.61 12.31
CA ASN A 71 13.92 -12.36 13.76
C ASN A 71 13.68 -13.61 14.61
N LEU A 72 13.32 -14.75 14.01
CA LEU A 72 13.12 -16.03 14.68
C LEU A 72 14.37 -16.93 14.68
N GLU A 73 15.36 -16.65 13.83
CA GLU A 73 16.62 -17.41 13.76
C GLU A 73 17.73 -16.89 14.69
N ALA A 74 17.45 -15.84 15.48
CA ALA A 74 18.44 -15.18 16.35
C ALA A 74 18.25 -15.44 17.87
N VAL A 75 17.57 -16.53 18.26
CA VAL A 75 17.36 -16.93 19.67
C VAL A 75 17.97 -18.30 19.97
#